data_AF-A0A9W6HU19-F1
#
_entry.id   AF-A0A9W6HU19-F1
#
_cell.length_a   1.000
_cell.length_b   1.000
_cell.length_c   1.000
_cell.angle_alpha   90.00
_cell.angle_beta   90.00
_cell.angle_gamma   90.00
#
_symmetry.space_group_name_H-M   'P 1'
#
loop_
_entity.id
_entity.type
_entity.pdbx_description
1 polymer ?
#
loop_
_entity_poly.entity_id
_entity_poly.type
_entity_poly.pdbx_seq_one_letter_code
_entity_poly.pdbx_strand_id
1 'polypeptide(L)'
;MTEPPAPVEPGTGEFGAAVAGRLADASVGLDLIANGADALPIIDQLELDAQQLADTVAPAALDAQWRESVNAYASSLRALRDVVNASEDVSSAVSTAAANVQQLKAIAGV
;
A
#
# COMPACT_ATOMS: atom_id res chain seq x y z
N MET A 1 19.60 27.36 23.97
CA MET A 1 19.11 25.99 23.75
C MET A 1 18.88 25.87 22.25
N THR A 2 19.67 25.06 21.55
CA THR A 2 19.45 24.83 20.11
C THR A 2 18.35 23.79 20.00
N GLU A 3 17.21 24.20 19.45
CA GLU A 3 16.18 23.27 18.98
C GLU A 3 16.85 22.21 18.08
N PRO A 4 16.55 20.91 18.23
CA PRO A 4 17.04 19.91 17.30
C PRO A 4 16.68 20.36 15.88
N PRO A 5 17.57 20.18 14.87
CA PRO A 5 17.21 20.52 13.50
C PRO A 5 15.92 19.78 13.16
N ALA A 6 14.91 20.53 12.67
CA ALA A 6 13.65 19.95 12.25
C ALA A 6 13.94 18.78 11.31
N PRO A 7 13.23 17.64 11.42
CA PRO A 7 13.33 16.57 10.45
C PRO A 7 13.13 17.19 9.06
N VAL A 8 14.15 17.13 8.22
CA VAL A 8 14.03 17.53 6.82
C VAL A 8 13.03 16.57 6.20
N GLU A 9 11.86 17.09 5.84
CA GLU A 9 10.84 16.35 5.14
C GLU A 9 11.47 15.79 3.85
N PRO A 10 11.28 14.49 3.54
CA PRO A 10 11.85 13.94 2.33
C PRO A 10 11.29 14.67 1.11
N GLY A 11 12.11 14.87 0.08
CA GLY A 11 11.59 15.30 -1.21
C GLY A 11 10.62 14.26 -1.77
N THR A 12 9.71 14.67 -2.66
CA THR A 12 8.76 13.75 -3.32
C THR A 12 9.46 12.57 -4.01
N GLY A 13 10.63 12.79 -4.60
CA GLY A 13 11.43 11.72 -5.23
C GLY A 13 12.04 10.73 -4.22
N GLU A 14 12.52 11.21 -3.07
CA GLU A 14 13.07 10.33 -2.01
C GLU A 14 11.97 9.51 -1.37
N PHE A 15 10.82 10.13 -1.13
CA PHE A 15 9.61 9.45 -0.66
C PHE A 15 9.16 8.38 -1.65
N GLY A 16 9.05 8.71 -2.94
CA GLY A 16 8.69 7.76 -3.99
C GLY A 16 9.63 6.56 -4.03
N ALA A 17 10.95 6.80 -4.00
CA ALA A 17 11.94 5.72 -3.96
C ALA A 17 11.81 4.82 -2.72
N ALA A 18 11.47 5.39 -1.56
CA ALA A 18 11.28 4.65 -0.32
C ALA A 18 10.06 3.71 -0.34
N VAL A 19 9.00 4.05 -1.09
CA VAL A 19 7.77 3.26 -1.17
C VAL A 19 7.66 2.42 -2.43
N ALA A 20 8.45 2.71 -3.47
CA ALA A 20 8.39 2.05 -4.78
C ALA A 20 8.51 0.52 -4.70
N GLY A 21 9.44 0.01 -3.89
CA GLY A 21 9.64 -1.42 -3.71
C GLY A 21 8.39 -2.12 -3.20
N ARG A 22 7.83 -1.64 -2.08
CA ARG A 22 6.59 -2.20 -1.50
C ARG A 22 5.40 -2.08 -2.44
N LEU A 23 5.26 -0.98 -3.18
CA LEU A 23 4.17 -0.83 -4.15
C LEU A 23 4.32 -1.74 -5.38
N ALA A 24 5.56 -2.06 -5.76
CA ALA A 24 5.84 -3.07 -6.78
C ALA A 24 5.50 -4.47 -6.28
N ASP A 25 5.97 -4.83 -5.08
CA ASP A 25 5.66 -6.10 -4.42
C ASP A 25 4.16 -6.29 -4.22
N ALA A 26 3.44 -5.23 -3.85
CA ALA A 26 1.98 -5.23 -3.76
C ALA A 26 1.29 -5.57 -5.08
N SER A 27 1.80 -5.03 -6.19
CA SER A 27 1.26 -5.34 -7.52
C SER A 27 1.49 -6.80 -7.89
N VAL A 28 2.67 -7.33 -7.60
CA VAL A 28 3.03 -8.73 -7.86
C VAL A 28 2.22 -9.68 -6.97
N GLY A 29 2.08 -9.39 -5.68
CA GLY A 29 1.30 -10.20 -4.74
C GLY A 29 -0.17 -10.30 -5.16
N LEU A 30 -0.78 -9.18 -5.55
CA LEU A 30 -2.16 -9.17 -6.05
C LEU A 30 -2.33 -9.95 -7.36
N ASP A 31 -1.36 -9.85 -8.28
CA ASP A 31 -1.36 -10.65 -9.52
C ASP A 31 -1.23 -12.15 -9.22
N LEU A 32 -0.38 -12.55 -8.28
CA LEU A 32 -0.25 -13.94 -7.86
C LEU A 32 -1.59 -14.48 -7.30
N ILE A 33 -2.29 -13.70 -6.47
CA ILE A 33 -3.62 -14.07 -5.95
C ILE A 33 -4.62 -14.25 -7.10
N ALA A 34 -4.66 -13.32 -8.06
CA ALA A 34 -5.51 -13.44 -9.25
C ALA A 34 -5.18 -14.69 -10.09
N ASN A 35 -3.93 -15.13 -10.11
CA ASN A 35 -3.49 -16.34 -10.81
C ASN A 35 -3.60 -17.63 -9.96
N GLY A 36 -4.27 -17.57 -8.80
CA GLY A 36 -4.59 -18.73 -7.99
C GLY A 36 -3.49 -19.19 -7.03
N ALA A 37 -2.53 -18.31 -6.70
CA ALA A 37 -1.60 -18.56 -5.60
C ALA A 37 -2.33 -18.58 -4.23
N ASP A 38 -1.68 -19.14 -3.22
CA ASP A 38 -2.21 -19.15 -1.86
C ASP A 38 -2.33 -17.71 -1.32
N ALA A 39 -3.58 -17.26 -1.18
CA ALA A 39 -3.87 -15.84 -0.98
C ALA A 39 -3.61 -15.37 0.45
N LEU A 40 -3.88 -16.19 1.46
CA LEU A 40 -3.74 -15.81 2.87
C LEU A 40 -2.32 -15.35 3.23
N PRO A 41 -1.24 -16.11 2.96
CA PRO A 41 0.11 -15.67 3.30
C PRO A 41 0.54 -14.42 2.52
N ILE A 42 0.06 -14.25 1.29
CA ILE A 42 0.33 -13.05 0.50
C ILE A 42 -0.39 -11.85 1.13
N ILE A 43 -1.67 -11.99 1.46
CA ILE A 43 -2.46 -10.92 2.11
C ILE A 43 -1.84 -10.51 3.45
N ASP A 44 -1.41 -11.46 4.29
CA ASP A 44 -0.74 -11.15 5.57
C ASP A 44 0.52 -10.29 5.35
N GLN A 45 1.33 -10.61 4.33
CA GLN A 45 2.50 -9.79 3.97
C GLN A 45 2.09 -8.40 3.45
N LEU A 46 1.08 -8.32 2.58
CA LEU A 46 0.58 -7.05 2.05
C LEU A 46 -0.01 -6.15 3.15
N GLU A 47 -0.67 -6.72 4.15
CA GLU A 47 -1.19 -5.97 5.30
C GLU A 47 -0.06 -5.40 6.16
N LEU A 48 1.04 -6.15 6.33
CA LEU A 48 2.25 -5.65 6.98
C LEU A 48 2.89 -4.51 6.18
N ASP A 49 2.99 -4.67 4.87
CA ASP A 49 3.54 -3.63 3.99
C ASP A 49 2.67 -2.37 3.99
N ALA A 50 1.34 -2.52 4.02
CA ALA A 50 0.41 -1.40 4.15
C ALA A 50 0.61 -0.62 5.47
N GLN A 51 0.89 -1.30 6.58
CA GLN A 51 1.24 -0.64 7.85
C GLN A 51 2.56 0.15 7.71
N GLN A 52 3.59 -0.46 7.13
CA GLN A 52 4.87 0.22 6.90
C GLN A 52 4.73 1.43 5.96
N LEU A 53 3.84 1.36 4.97
CA LEU A 53 3.50 2.49 4.10
C LEU A 53 2.81 3.62 4.90
N ALA A 54 1.94 3.28 5.85
CA ALA A 54 1.28 4.26 6.71
C ALA A 54 2.25 4.94 7.70
N ASP A 55 3.28 4.21 8.15
CA ASP A 55 4.35 4.71 9.02
C ASP A 55 5.44 5.48 8.25
N THR A 56 5.45 5.41 6.92
CA THR A 56 6.43 6.14 6.11
C THR A 56 6.13 7.64 6.17
N VAL A 57 7.14 8.45 6.49
CA VAL A 57 7.03 9.91 6.54
C VAL A 57 6.83 10.44 5.12
N ALA A 58 5.61 10.89 4.83
CA ALA A 58 5.28 11.55 3.58
C ALA A 58 5.62 13.05 3.65
N PRO A 59 5.94 13.69 2.51
CA PRO A 59 6.04 15.14 2.43
C PRO A 59 4.70 15.78 2.82
N ALA A 60 4.70 16.94 3.50
CA ALA A 60 3.48 17.60 3.96
C ALA A 60 2.45 17.85 2.84
N ALA A 61 2.91 18.08 1.61
CA ALA A 61 2.06 18.25 0.43
C ALA A 61 1.28 16.97 0.04
N LEU A 62 1.75 15.79 0.43
CA LEU A 62 1.17 14.49 0.10
C LEU A 62 0.58 13.76 1.32
N ASP A 63 0.97 14.11 2.55
CA ASP A 63 0.65 13.34 3.77
C ASP A 63 -0.84 12.99 3.90
N ALA A 64 -1.73 13.97 3.75
CA ALA A 64 -3.16 13.74 3.86
C ALA A 64 -3.68 12.76 2.80
N GLN A 65 -3.31 12.97 1.53
CA GLN A 65 -3.74 12.14 0.40
C GLN A 65 -3.14 10.72 0.47
N TRP A 66 -1.87 10.64 0.90
CA TRP A 66 -1.16 9.40 1.11
C TRP A 66 -1.82 8.56 2.20
N ARG A 67 -2.05 9.14 3.39
CA ARG A 67 -2.68 8.45 4.51
C ARG A 67 -4.08 7.95 4.16
N GLU A 68 -4.88 8.77 3.48
CA GLU A 68 -6.21 8.35 3.01
C GLU A 68 -6.12 7.16 2.04
N SER A 69 -5.21 7.23 1.08
CA SER A 69 -5.05 6.16 0.08
C SER A 69 -4.48 4.87 0.67
N VAL A 70 -3.58 4.96 1.67
CA VAL A 70 -3.06 3.79 2.38
C VAL A 70 -4.16 3.15 3.22
N ASN A 71 -5.02 3.95 3.87
CA ASN A 71 -6.18 3.42 4.60
C ASN A 71 -7.20 2.73 3.67
N ALA A 72 -7.42 3.28 2.48
CA ALA A 72 -8.27 2.65 1.46
C ALA A 72 -7.67 1.32 0.98
N TYR A 73 -6.36 1.30 0.72
CA TYR A 73 -5.64 0.07 0.36
C TYR A 73 -5.73 -0.99 1.47
N ALA A 74 -5.42 -0.64 2.71
CA ALA A 74 -5.51 -1.54 3.86
C ALA A 74 -6.94 -2.09 4.05
N SER A 75 -7.96 -1.25 3.83
CA SER A 75 -9.36 -1.69 3.88
C SER A 75 -9.70 -2.68 2.76
N SER A 76 -9.17 -2.48 1.55
CA SER A 76 -9.35 -3.44 0.45
C SER A 76 -8.65 -4.78 0.68
N LEU A 77 -7.51 -4.80 1.38
CA LEU A 77 -6.83 -6.05 1.77
C LEU A 77 -7.65 -6.85 2.78
N ARG A 78 -8.26 -6.19 3.76
CA ARG A 78 -9.17 -6.84 4.72
C ARG A 78 -10.38 -7.43 4.01
N ALA A 79 -11.00 -6.68 3.10
CA ALA A 79 -12.11 -7.18 2.29
C ALA A 79 -11.70 -8.38 1.43
N LEU A 80 -10.50 -8.34 0.82
CA LEU A 80 -9.96 -9.47 0.08
C LEU A 80 -9.76 -10.70 0.99
N ARG A 81 -9.26 -10.50 2.21
CA ARG A 81 -9.13 -11.57 3.21
C ARG A 81 -10.47 -12.21 3.54
N ASP A 82 -11.51 -11.40 3.73
CA ASP A 82 -12.86 -11.88 4.03
C ASP A 82 -13.41 -12.73 2.88
N VAL A 83 -13.24 -12.29 1.63
CA VAL A 83 -13.64 -13.03 0.42
C VAL A 83 -12.90 -14.37 0.30
N VAL A 84 -11.59 -14.38 0.58
CA VAL A 84 -10.77 -15.61 0.60
C VAL A 84 -11.27 -16.58 1.67
N ASN A 85 -11.52 -16.11 2.89
CA ASN A 85 -12.04 -16.94 3.98
C ASN A 85 -13.45 -17.47 3.70
N ALA A 86 -14.28 -16.70 3.01
CA ALA A 86 -15.59 -17.13 2.54
C ALA A 86 -15.53 -18.12 1.36
N SER A 87 -14.32 -18.39 0.82
CA SER A 87 -14.12 -19.19 -0.40
C SER A 87 -14.90 -18.66 -1.60
N GLU A 88 -15.03 -17.34 -1.68
CA GLU A 88 -15.71 -16.62 -2.77
C GLU A 88 -14.74 -16.21 -3.88
N ASP A 89 -15.27 -15.74 -5.02
CA ASP A 89 -14.46 -15.23 -6.11
C ASP A 89 -13.70 -13.96 -5.71
N VAL A 90 -12.37 -14.02 -5.80
CA VAL A 90 -11.47 -12.92 -5.40
C VAL A 90 -11.31 -11.85 -6.48
N SER A 91 -11.78 -12.07 -7.70
CA SER A 91 -11.47 -11.23 -8.87
C SER A 91 -11.81 -9.75 -8.65
N SER A 92 -12.99 -9.47 -8.10
CA SER A 92 -13.43 -8.10 -7.81
C SER A 92 -12.62 -7.44 -6.68
N ALA A 93 -12.33 -8.20 -5.62
CA ALA A 93 -11.57 -7.72 -4.47
C ALA A 93 -10.10 -7.44 -4.83
N VAL A 94 -9.48 -8.32 -5.62
CA VAL A 94 -8.12 -8.12 -6.16
C VAL A 94 -8.08 -6.89 -7.07
N SER A 95 -9.05 -6.72 -7.96
CA SER A 95 -9.13 -5.55 -8.85
C SER A 95 -9.22 -4.24 -8.06
N THR A 96 -10.03 -4.23 -6.99
CA THR A 96 -10.16 -3.07 -6.09
C THR A 96 -8.84 -2.76 -5.37
N ALA A 97 -8.18 -3.78 -4.81
CA ALA A 97 -6.88 -3.62 -4.17
C ALA A 97 -5.81 -3.14 -5.16
N ALA A 98 -5.82 -3.66 -6.39
CA ALA A 98 -4.89 -3.25 -7.44
C ALA A 98 -5.11 -1.78 -7.83
N ALA A 99 -6.35 -1.32 -7.94
CA ALA A 99 -6.66 0.09 -8.18
C ALA A 99 -6.12 1.01 -7.07
N ASN A 100 -6.24 0.60 -5.80
CA ASN A 100 -5.68 1.35 -4.67
C ASN A 100 -4.13 1.42 -4.72
N VAL A 101 -3.46 0.33 -5.11
CA VAL A 101 -2.00 0.35 -5.33
C VAL A 101 -1.61 1.31 -6.45
N GLN A 102 -2.37 1.35 -7.56
CA GLN A 102 -2.10 2.32 -8.64
C GLN A 102 -2.30 3.77 -8.18
N GLN A 103 -3.31 4.04 -7.35
CA GLN A 103 -3.50 5.35 -6.75
C GLN A 103 -2.33 5.74 -5.84
N LEU A 104 -1.85 4.83 -5.00
CA LEU A 104 -0.66 5.05 -4.16
C LEU A 104 0.58 5.37 -4.98
N LYS A 105 0.80 4.62 -6.07
CA LYS A 105 1.90 4.86 -7.03
C LYS A 105 1.81 6.25 -7.65
N ALA A 106 0.61 6.66 -8.09
CA ALA A 106 0.38 7.98 -8.66
C ALA A 106 0.68 9.12 -7.66
N ILE A 107 0.32 8.96 -6.39
CA ILE A 107 0.61 9.95 -5.33
C ILE A 107 2.11 10.00 -5.03
N ALA A 108 2.76 8.85 -4.95
CA ALA A 108 4.20 8.73 -4.72
C ALA A 108 5.04 9.12 -5.95
N GLY A 109 4.43 9.24 -7.13
CA GLY A 109 5.10 9.59 -8.38
C GLY A 109 5.96 8.47 -8.96
N VAL A 110 5.55 7.21 -8.77
CA VAL A 110 6.31 6.00 -9.19
C VAL A 110 5.51 5.07 -10.09
#